data_AF-A0A422N4G0-F1
#
_entry.id   AF-A0A422N4G0-F1
#
_cell.length_a   1.000
_cell.length_b   1.000
_cell.length_c   1.000
_cell.angle_alpha   90.00
_cell.angle_beta   90.00
_cell.angle_gamma   90.00
#
_symmetry.space_group_name_H-M   'P 1'
#
loop_
_entity.id
_entity.type
_entity.pdbx_description
1 polymer ?
#
loop_
_entity_poly.entity_id
_entity_poly.type
_entity_poly.pdbx_seq_one_letter_code
_entity_poly.pdbx_strand_id
1 'polypeptide(L)'
;MVRHFGTWVMVLTCFAVELATVVVAEKAGIALSPSYNAERVHAVTCCDVVTRQWPLLRGWDRRCAASFEDNDASVEVRLHRFWDAPAQLDTTSSEPLCSPRERSLSDEFLLYFLKERLCVDLPVTHTELVQSMYSVFVVDNPLNEDDLIAIMEEACSRIQQQGVTLWRQSLQARTVHGAQETICRQRCFVKRSLFDGDAYDL
;
A
#
# COMPACT_ATOMS: atom_id res chain seq x y z
N MET A 1 -30.78 -63.07 25.84
CA MET A 1 -31.11 -61.77 25.21
C MET A 1 -30.51 -60.67 26.06
N VAL A 2 -29.33 -60.19 25.67
CA VAL A 2 -28.57 -59.15 26.37
C VAL A 2 -28.94 -57.80 25.76
N ARG A 3 -29.52 -56.89 26.56
CA ARG A 3 -29.71 -55.48 26.19
C ARG A 3 -28.46 -54.70 26.59
N HIS A 4 -27.62 -54.35 25.61
CA HIS A 4 -26.57 -53.34 25.79
C HIS A 4 -27.17 -51.95 25.57
N PHE A 5 -27.57 -51.31 26.65
CA PHE A 5 -27.69 -49.85 26.72
C PHE A 5 -26.33 -49.31 27.17
N GLY A 6 -25.64 -48.55 26.31
CA GLY A 6 -24.44 -47.84 26.72
C GLY A 6 -23.32 -47.80 25.68
N THR A 7 -23.61 -47.37 24.46
CA THR A 7 -22.55 -47.17 23.45
C THR A 7 -22.91 -46.13 22.39
N TRP A 8 -23.61 -45.04 22.75
CA TRP A 8 -23.96 -43.98 21.78
C TRP A 8 -23.81 -42.55 22.29
N VAL A 9 -23.09 -42.33 23.40
CA VAL A 9 -22.86 -40.96 23.94
C VAL A 9 -21.40 -40.51 23.86
N MET A 10 -20.45 -41.38 23.52
CA MET A 10 -19.01 -41.03 23.48
C MET A 10 -18.40 -40.84 22.08
N VAL A 11 -19.20 -40.69 21.03
CA VAL A 11 -18.66 -40.42 19.66
C VAL A 11 -18.90 -38.96 19.21
N LEU A 12 -19.73 -38.19 19.91
CA LEU A 12 -20.05 -36.80 19.53
C LEU A 12 -19.18 -35.73 20.22
N THR A 13 -18.30 -36.09 21.16
CA THR A 13 -17.44 -35.11 21.86
C THR A 13 -15.99 -35.07 21.40
N CYS A 14 -15.52 -36.03 20.59
CA CYS A 14 -14.16 -35.96 20.01
C CYS A 14 -14.10 -35.27 18.65
N PHE A 15 -15.20 -35.23 17.89
CA PHE A 15 -15.24 -34.53 16.59
C PHE A 15 -15.57 -33.03 16.69
N ALA A 16 -15.94 -32.53 17.87
CA ALA A 16 -16.20 -31.11 18.10
C ALA A 16 -14.94 -30.31 18.52
N VAL A 17 -13.81 -30.98 18.77
CA VAL A 17 -12.57 -30.34 19.24
C VAL A 17 -11.54 -30.13 18.12
N GLU A 18 -11.66 -30.83 16.99
CA GLU A 18 -10.72 -30.67 15.86
C GLU A 18 -11.16 -29.65 14.79
N LEU A 19 -12.40 -29.14 14.85
CA LEU A 19 -12.88 -28.07 13.96
C LEU A 19 -12.78 -26.66 14.57
N ALA A 20 -12.36 -26.55 15.83
CA ALA A 20 -12.09 -25.25 16.48
C ALA A 20 -10.61 -24.82 16.41
N THR A 21 -9.70 -25.70 15.96
CA THR A 21 -8.26 -25.44 15.93
C THR A 21 -7.73 -24.95 14.58
N VAL A 22 -8.56 -24.89 13.52
CA VAL A 22 -8.15 -24.45 12.18
C VAL A 22 -8.59 -23.02 11.83
N VAL A 23 -9.31 -22.32 12.71
CA VAL A 23 -9.81 -20.93 12.44
C VAL A 23 -9.20 -19.88 13.38
N VAL A 24 -8.13 -20.22 14.13
CA VAL A 24 -7.44 -19.27 15.02
C VAL A 24 -6.03 -18.90 14.53
N ALA A 25 -5.58 -19.46 13.40
CA ALA A 25 -4.26 -19.14 12.83
C ALA A 25 -4.24 -17.99 11.80
N GLU A 26 -5.41 -17.50 11.32
CA GLU A 26 -5.48 -16.39 10.35
C GLU A 26 -5.81 -15.02 10.97
N LYS A 27 -5.90 -14.97 12.30
CA LYS A 27 -6.02 -13.72 13.08
C LYS A 27 -4.87 -13.53 14.06
N ALA A 28 -3.69 -14.04 13.71
CA ALA A 28 -2.47 -13.37 14.14
C ALA A 28 -2.38 -12.05 13.37
N GLY A 29 -3.26 -11.10 13.73
CA GLY A 29 -2.88 -9.70 13.62
C GLY A 29 -1.54 -9.63 14.31
N ILE A 30 -0.51 -9.27 13.55
CA ILE A 30 0.79 -8.90 14.07
C ILE A 30 0.46 -8.08 15.32
N ALA A 31 0.86 -8.58 16.49
CA ALA A 31 0.69 -7.84 17.72
C ALA A 31 1.60 -6.62 17.54
N LEU A 32 1.03 -5.58 16.92
CA LEU A 32 1.67 -4.30 16.67
C LEU A 32 2.28 -3.90 18.00
N SER A 33 3.61 -3.82 18.01
CA SER A 33 4.39 -3.57 19.21
C SER A 33 3.79 -2.37 19.97
N PRO A 34 3.69 -2.42 21.31
CA PRO A 34 3.15 -1.31 22.10
C PRO A 34 3.98 -0.02 21.99
N SER A 35 5.13 -0.07 21.29
CA SER A 35 6.06 1.02 21.07
C SER A 35 5.45 2.19 20.29
N TYR A 36 4.44 1.96 19.43
CA TYR A 36 3.79 3.02 18.65
C TYR A 36 2.26 2.89 18.61
N ASN A 37 1.60 4.04 18.44
CA ASN A 37 0.21 4.06 18.03
C ASN A 37 0.10 3.68 16.55
N ALA A 38 -0.21 2.42 16.28
CA ALA A 38 -0.30 1.89 14.93
C ALA A 38 -1.33 2.60 14.04
N GLU A 39 -2.46 3.06 14.59
CA GLU A 39 -3.45 3.81 13.81
C GLU A 39 -2.87 5.13 13.29
N ARG A 40 -2.05 5.80 14.11
CA ARG A 40 -1.37 7.04 13.73
C ARG A 40 -0.34 6.78 12.64
N VAL A 41 0.45 5.70 12.75
CA VAL A 41 1.42 5.30 11.71
C VAL A 41 0.69 4.95 10.41
N HIS A 42 -0.41 4.18 10.47
CA HIS A 42 -1.22 3.83 9.31
C HIS A 42 -1.75 5.06 8.57
N ALA A 43 -2.24 6.06 9.32
CA ALA A 43 -2.73 7.30 8.75
C ALA A 43 -1.62 8.08 8.04
N VAL A 44 -0.45 8.23 8.70
CA VAL A 44 0.72 8.91 8.12
C VAL A 44 1.19 8.17 6.86
N THR A 45 1.30 6.85 6.89
CA THR A 45 1.72 6.06 5.73
C THR A 45 0.77 6.18 4.56
N CYS A 46 -0.55 6.17 4.80
CA CYS A 46 -1.50 6.40 3.72
C CYS A 46 -1.30 7.76 3.05
N CYS A 47 -1.13 8.80 3.87
CA CYS A 47 -0.91 10.13 3.37
C CYS A 47 0.41 10.24 2.60
N ASP A 48 1.49 9.63 3.08
CA ASP A 48 2.79 9.63 2.40
C ASP A 48 2.71 8.95 1.02
N VAL A 49 2.24 7.70 1.02
CA VAL A 49 2.16 6.86 -0.18
C VAL A 49 1.32 7.54 -1.25
N VAL A 50 0.14 8.07 -0.90
CA VAL A 50 -0.70 8.78 -1.86
C VAL A 50 -0.04 10.07 -2.33
N THR A 51 0.62 10.83 -1.45
CA THR A 51 1.32 12.08 -1.81
C THR A 51 2.43 11.83 -2.83
N ARG A 52 3.21 10.77 -2.65
CA ARG A 52 4.34 10.42 -3.53
C ARG A 52 3.88 9.79 -4.84
N GLN A 53 2.98 8.82 -4.77
CA GLN A 53 2.68 7.93 -5.89
C GLN A 53 1.54 8.43 -6.78
N TRP A 54 0.53 9.12 -6.22
CA TRP A 54 -0.62 9.56 -7.00
C TRP A 54 -0.27 10.58 -8.10
N PRO A 55 0.60 11.59 -7.89
CA PRO A 55 0.97 12.54 -8.95
C PRO A 55 1.58 11.85 -10.17
N LEU A 56 2.36 10.79 -9.96
CA LEU A 56 2.98 10.00 -11.02
C LEU A 56 1.89 9.26 -11.83
N LEU A 57 1.03 8.50 -11.15
CA LEU A 57 -0.09 7.79 -11.76
C LEU A 57 -1.02 8.75 -12.52
N ARG A 58 -1.36 9.90 -11.92
CA ARG A 58 -2.22 10.91 -12.56
C ARG A 58 -1.57 11.53 -13.80
N GLY A 59 -0.25 11.72 -13.77
CA GLY A 59 0.52 12.17 -14.92
C GLY A 59 0.45 11.18 -16.08
N TRP A 60 0.59 9.89 -15.81
CA TRP A 60 0.50 8.83 -16.82
C TRP A 60 -0.93 8.66 -17.35
N ASP A 61 -1.93 8.68 -16.47
CA ASP A 61 -3.34 8.62 -16.84
C ASP A 61 -3.75 9.73 -17.82
N ARG A 62 -3.32 10.98 -17.55
CA ARG A 62 -3.56 12.10 -18.47
C ARG A 62 -2.84 11.94 -19.81
N ARG A 63 -1.65 11.33 -19.81
CA ARG A 63 -0.91 11.06 -21.05
C ARG A 63 -1.59 9.98 -21.88
N CYS A 64 -2.11 8.93 -21.25
CA CYS A 64 -2.93 7.93 -21.92
C CYS A 64 -4.18 8.59 -22.54
N ALA A 65 -4.82 9.52 -21.85
CA ALA A 65 -5.96 10.25 -22.42
C ALA A 65 -5.57 11.07 -23.67
N ALA A 66 -4.45 11.79 -23.61
CA ALA A 66 -3.97 12.67 -24.69
C ALA A 66 -3.38 11.91 -25.90
N SER A 67 -2.73 10.75 -25.69
CA SER A 67 -2.13 9.98 -26.80
C SER A 67 -3.16 9.49 -27.82
N PHE A 68 -4.41 9.30 -27.40
CA PHE A 68 -5.53 8.95 -28.30
C PHE A 68 -6.15 10.17 -29.00
N GLU A 69 -5.85 11.39 -28.57
CA GLU A 69 -6.22 12.62 -29.27
C GLU A 69 -5.19 12.94 -30.37
N ASP A 70 -3.90 12.72 -30.09
CA ASP A 70 -2.79 13.09 -30.98
C ASP A 70 -2.18 11.92 -31.78
N ASN A 71 -2.69 10.68 -31.62
CA ASN A 71 -2.21 9.47 -32.32
C ASN A 71 -0.70 9.20 -32.10
N ASP A 72 -0.17 9.60 -30.95
CA ASP A 72 1.27 9.61 -30.67
C ASP A 72 1.74 8.30 -29.98
N ALA A 73 2.15 7.33 -30.79
CA ALA A 73 2.74 6.06 -30.33
C ALA A 73 4.05 6.25 -29.53
N SER A 74 4.64 7.44 -29.51
CA SER A 74 5.90 7.70 -28.79
C SER A 74 5.74 7.94 -27.28
N VAL A 75 4.50 8.03 -26.78
CA VAL A 75 4.20 8.25 -25.35
C VAL A 75 4.52 7.00 -24.52
N GLU A 76 4.11 5.82 -24.98
CA GLU A 76 4.36 4.54 -24.30
C GLU A 76 5.87 4.28 -24.18
N VAL A 77 6.62 4.49 -25.27
CA VAL A 77 8.09 4.38 -25.30
C VAL A 77 8.79 5.36 -24.34
N ARG A 78 8.30 6.61 -24.23
CA ARG A 78 8.87 7.62 -23.33
C ARG A 78 8.57 7.33 -21.85
N LEU A 79 7.45 6.67 -21.56
CA LEU A 79 7.05 6.29 -20.21
C LEU A 79 7.77 5.03 -19.73
N HIS A 80 7.97 4.04 -20.59
CA HIS A 80 8.80 2.88 -20.29
C HIS A 80 10.23 3.28 -19.89
N ARG A 81 10.83 4.26 -20.56
CA ARG A 81 12.18 4.75 -20.19
C ARG A 81 12.25 5.40 -18.79
N PHE A 82 11.15 5.91 -18.27
CA PHE A 82 11.10 6.49 -16.91
C PHE A 82 10.97 5.40 -15.83
N TRP A 83 10.61 4.18 -16.23
CA TRP A 83 10.39 3.03 -15.36
C TRP A 83 11.67 2.21 -15.11
N ASP A 84 12.61 2.22 -16.06
CA ASP A 84 13.80 1.35 -16.07
C ASP A 84 14.96 1.74 -15.11
N ALA A 85 14.70 2.41 -13.98
CA ALA A 85 15.74 2.64 -12.95
C ALA A 85 15.17 2.87 -11.52
N PRO A 86 15.70 2.21 -10.46
CA PRO A 86 16.33 0.89 -10.37
C PRO A 86 15.44 -0.06 -9.54
N ALA A 87 14.36 -0.54 -10.12
CA ALA A 87 14.02 -1.95 -9.98
C ALA A 87 14.32 -2.52 -11.36
N GLN A 88 15.18 -3.53 -11.44
CA GLN A 88 15.40 -4.27 -12.68
C GLN A 88 14.09 -4.98 -13.02
N LEU A 89 13.18 -4.22 -13.61
CA LEU A 89 11.99 -4.75 -14.21
C LEU A 89 12.44 -5.37 -15.50
N ASP A 90 12.43 -6.70 -15.53
CA ASP A 90 12.28 -7.40 -16.79
C ASP A 90 11.03 -6.81 -17.46
N THR A 91 11.24 -5.96 -18.47
CA THR A 91 10.23 -5.38 -19.36
C THR A 91 9.56 -6.45 -20.24
N THR A 92 9.29 -7.62 -19.67
CA THR A 92 8.57 -8.74 -20.27
C THR A 92 7.09 -8.73 -19.89
N SER A 93 6.63 -7.79 -19.05
CA SER A 93 5.20 -7.55 -18.90
C SER A 93 4.68 -6.98 -20.22
N SER A 94 4.15 -7.87 -21.06
CA SER A 94 3.40 -7.59 -22.29
C SER A 94 2.09 -6.81 -22.01
N GLU A 95 1.90 -6.28 -20.80
CA GLU A 95 0.68 -5.62 -20.38
C GLU A 95 0.68 -4.17 -20.90
N PRO A 96 -0.35 -3.77 -21.65
CA PRO A 96 -0.40 -2.43 -22.23
C PRO A 96 -0.55 -1.39 -21.11
N LEU A 97 0.24 -0.32 -21.16
CA LEU A 97 0.18 0.75 -20.16
C LEU A 97 -1.16 1.50 -20.20
N CYS A 98 -1.64 1.76 -21.42
CA CYS A 98 -2.87 2.50 -21.66
C CYS A 98 -3.97 1.56 -22.18
N SER A 99 -5.20 1.76 -21.72
CA SER A 99 -6.40 1.12 -22.25
C SER A 99 -7.03 2.00 -23.34
N PRO A 100 -7.03 1.61 -24.62
CA PRO A 100 -7.65 2.41 -25.69
C PRO A 100 -9.15 2.63 -25.50
N ARG A 101 -9.81 1.66 -24.87
CA ARG A 101 -11.25 1.72 -24.60
C ARG A 101 -11.59 2.77 -23.54
N GLU A 102 -10.77 2.88 -22.51
CA GLU A 102 -11.01 3.77 -21.36
C GLU A 102 -10.31 5.12 -21.51
N ARG A 103 -9.35 5.23 -22.45
CA ARG A 103 -8.46 6.40 -22.61
C ARG A 103 -7.79 6.78 -21.29
N SER A 104 -7.37 5.77 -20.55
CA SER A 104 -6.77 5.87 -19.21
C SER A 104 -5.68 4.81 -19.06
N LEU A 105 -5.06 4.78 -17.87
CA LEU A 105 -4.26 3.61 -17.48
C LEU A 105 -5.09 2.33 -17.53
N SER A 106 -4.48 1.24 -18.00
CA SER A 106 -5.10 -0.09 -17.98
C SER A 106 -5.27 -0.61 -16.55
N ASP A 107 -6.22 -1.53 -16.36
CA ASP A 107 -6.42 -2.18 -15.06
C ASP A 107 -5.23 -3.07 -14.69
N GLU A 108 -4.64 -3.71 -15.69
CA GLU A 108 -3.46 -4.56 -15.58
C GLU A 108 -2.26 -3.76 -15.06
N PHE A 109 -1.98 -2.61 -15.69
CA PHE A 109 -0.91 -1.72 -15.24
C PHE A 109 -1.15 -1.20 -13.83
N LEU A 110 -2.38 -0.78 -13.51
CA LEU A 110 -2.70 -0.33 -12.15
C LEU A 110 -2.49 -1.46 -11.14
N LEU A 111 -2.95 -2.68 -11.44
CA LEU A 111 -2.74 -3.83 -10.57
C LEU A 111 -1.26 -4.10 -10.33
N TYR A 112 -0.47 -4.07 -11.40
CA TYR A 112 0.97 -4.26 -11.36
C TYR A 112 1.65 -3.17 -10.52
N PHE A 113 1.35 -1.90 -10.77
CA PHE A 113 1.88 -0.77 -10.00
C PHE A 113 1.57 -0.90 -8.51
N LEU A 114 0.33 -1.26 -8.17
CA LEU A 114 -0.09 -1.43 -6.79
C LEU A 114 0.71 -2.53 -6.09
N LYS A 115 0.95 -3.66 -6.75
CA LYS A 115 1.68 -4.79 -6.16
C LYS A 115 3.17 -4.52 -6.04
N GLU A 116 3.78 -4.03 -7.10
CA GLU A 116 5.24 -4.07 -7.25
C GLU A 116 5.92 -2.73 -6.96
N ARG A 117 5.22 -1.60 -7.02
CA ARG A 117 5.85 -0.27 -6.91
C ARG A 117 5.33 0.59 -5.78
N LEU A 118 4.07 0.44 -5.40
CA LEU A 118 3.42 1.34 -4.45
C LEU A 118 4.21 1.54 -3.14
N CYS A 119 4.82 0.48 -2.61
CA CYS A 119 5.50 0.47 -1.31
C CYS A 119 7.02 0.51 -1.39
N VAL A 120 7.62 0.53 -2.60
CA VAL A 120 9.08 0.38 -2.75
C VAL A 120 9.87 1.60 -2.22
N ASP A 121 9.27 2.79 -2.22
CA ASP A 121 9.92 4.03 -1.78
C ASP A 121 9.62 4.39 -0.31
N LEU A 122 9.18 3.41 0.50
CA LEU A 122 9.02 3.62 1.94
C LEU A 122 10.39 3.76 2.61
N PRO A 123 10.53 4.67 3.59
CA PRO A 123 11.80 4.82 4.32
C PRO A 123 12.08 3.56 5.15
N VAL A 124 13.27 2.97 4.97
CA VAL A 124 13.69 1.73 5.64
C VAL A 124 14.96 1.90 6.46
N THR A 125 15.62 3.06 6.37
CA THR A 125 16.78 3.40 7.17
C THR A 125 16.48 4.53 8.14
N HIS A 126 17.22 4.58 9.25
CA HIS A 126 17.16 5.67 10.23
C HIS A 126 17.16 7.06 9.58
N THR A 127 18.13 7.31 8.69
CA THR A 127 18.28 8.60 8.00
C THR A 127 17.04 8.96 7.20
N GLU A 128 16.46 8.01 6.46
CA GLU A 128 15.24 8.24 5.68
C GLU A 128 14.03 8.46 6.59
N LEU A 129 13.93 7.75 7.72
CA LEU A 129 12.86 7.95 8.70
C LEU A 129 12.93 9.34 9.34
N VAL A 130 14.12 9.80 9.75
CA VAL A 130 14.32 11.13 10.33
C VAL A 130 14.09 12.26 9.31
N GLN A 131 14.44 12.05 8.05
CA GLN A 131 14.26 13.04 6.98
C GLN A 131 12.87 12.99 6.33
N SER A 132 11.96 12.14 6.82
CA SER A 132 10.61 12.01 6.29
C SER A 132 9.56 12.45 7.31
N MET A 133 8.28 12.30 6.94
CA MET A 133 7.16 12.57 7.84
C MET A 133 7.07 11.60 9.04
N TYR A 134 7.88 10.54 9.05
CA TYR A 134 7.97 9.59 10.15
C TYR A 134 8.88 10.04 11.28
N SER A 135 9.59 11.15 11.10
CA SER A 135 10.54 11.69 12.07
C SER A 135 9.95 11.91 13.47
N VAL A 136 8.66 12.24 13.56
CA VAL A 136 7.97 12.39 14.84
C VAL A 136 7.92 11.06 15.62
N PHE A 137 7.78 9.93 14.92
CA PHE A 137 7.79 8.62 15.57
C PHE A 137 9.20 8.23 16.02
N VAL A 138 10.22 8.57 15.23
CA VAL A 138 11.63 8.34 15.62
C VAL A 138 11.98 9.16 16.88
N VAL A 139 11.51 10.41 16.98
CA VAL A 139 11.70 11.24 18.18
C VAL A 139 10.94 10.68 19.38
N ASP A 140 9.71 10.21 19.16
CA ASP A 140 8.87 9.64 20.23
C ASP A 140 9.48 8.32 20.78
N ASN A 141 10.15 7.53 19.93
CA ASN A 141 10.71 6.23 20.32
C ASN A 141 11.92 5.78 19.46
N PRO A 142 13.12 6.34 19.68
CA PRO A 142 14.29 6.14 18.79
C PRO A 142 14.91 4.74 18.86
N LEU A 143 14.50 3.89 19.80
CA LEU A 143 15.09 2.56 19.99
C LEU A 143 14.32 1.44 19.26
N ASN A 144 13.18 1.75 18.65
CA ASN A 144 12.28 0.75 18.07
C ASN A 144 11.96 1.08 16.60
N GLU A 145 12.95 1.39 15.77
CA GLU A 145 12.72 1.74 14.35
C GLU A 145 12.24 0.55 13.52
N ASP A 146 12.72 -0.66 13.83
CA ASP A 146 12.28 -1.89 13.14
C ASP A 146 10.77 -2.12 13.31
N ASP A 147 10.24 -1.84 14.51
CA ASP A 147 8.80 -1.88 14.75
C ASP A 147 8.09 -0.85 13.87
N LEU A 148 8.57 0.39 13.81
CA LEU A 148 7.97 1.44 12.98
C LEU A 148 7.93 1.03 11.50
N ILE A 149 9.02 0.48 10.98
CA ILE A 149 9.11 -0.03 9.60
C ILE A 149 8.08 -1.13 9.37
N ALA A 150 7.97 -2.12 10.28
CA ALA A 150 6.99 -3.19 10.15
C ALA A 150 5.54 -2.67 10.13
N ILE A 151 5.21 -1.67 10.95
CA ILE A 151 3.88 -1.03 10.94
C ILE A 151 3.64 -0.27 9.62
N MET A 152 4.68 0.37 9.07
CA MET A 152 4.58 1.08 7.79
C MET A 152 4.37 0.12 6.62
N GLU A 153 5.08 -1.00 6.60
CA GLU A 153 4.90 -2.05 5.60
C GLU A 153 3.49 -2.65 5.68
N GLU A 154 3.00 -2.95 6.89
CA GLU A 154 1.62 -3.40 7.10
C GLU A 154 0.61 -2.35 6.59
N ALA A 155 0.82 -1.08 6.93
CA ALA A 155 -0.03 0.01 6.45
C ALA A 155 -0.06 0.07 4.93
N CYS A 156 1.09 -0.04 4.28
CA CYS A 156 1.16 0.01 2.83
C CYS A 156 0.50 -1.20 2.18
N SER A 157 0.68 -2.40 2.73
CA SER A 157 -0.03 -3.60 2.29
C SER A 157 -1.55 -3.42 2.35
N ARG A 158 -2.07 -2.79 3.41
CA ARG A 158 -3.50 -2.46 3.52
C ARG A 158 -3.96 -1.50 2.42
N ILE A 159 -3.11 -0.57 1.97
CA ILE A 159 -3.42 0.34 0.85
C ILE A 159 -3.42 -0.41 -0.48
N GLN A 160 -2.45 -1.32 -0.69
CA GLN A 160 -2.42 -2.18 -1.89
C GLN A 160 -3.71 -3.02 -2.00
N GLN A 161 -4.20 -3.54 -0.87
CA GLN A 161 -5.42 -4.35 -0.79
C GLN A 161 -6.72 -3.58 -1.08
N GLN A 162 -6.70 -2.24 -1.08
CA GLN A 162 -7.86 -1.45 -1.52
C GLN A 162 -8.19 -1.66 -3.01
N GLY A 163 -7.17 -2.06 -3.78
CA GLY A 163 -7.32 -2.54 -5.15
C GLY A 163 -7.51 -1.45 -6.21
N VAL A 164 -7.54 -1.92 -7.45
CA VAL A 164 -7.52 -1.08 -8.65
C VAL A 164 -8.72 -0.13 -8.71
N THR A 165 -9.91 -0.59 -8.31
CA THR A 165 -11.14 0.22 -8.35
C THR A 165 -11.02 1.53 -7.58
N LEU A 166 -10.49 1.48 -6.35
CA LEU A 166 -10.39 2.68 -5.51
C LEU A 166 -9.31 3.63 -6.04
N TRP A 167 -8.18 3.08 -6.47
CA TRP A 167 -7.12 3.85 -7.10
C TRP A 167 -7.57 4.51 -8.40
N ARG A 168 -8.35 3.82 -9.23
CA ARG A 168 -8.96 4.38 -10.43
C ARG A 168 -9.92 5.52 -10.11
N GLN A 169 -10.76 5.38 -9.09
CA GLN A 169 -11.63 6.47 -8.62
C GLN A 169 -10.78 7.67 -8.17
N SER A 170 -9.68 7.44 -7.47
CA SER A 170 -8.78 8.52 -7.02
C SER A 170 -8.19 9.31 -8.18
N LEU A 171 -7.98 8.71 -9.37
CA LEU A 171 -7.46 9.40 -10.55
C LEU A 171 -8.46 10.41 -11.13
N GLN A 172 -9.75 10.31 -10.79
CA GLN A 172 -10.74 11.32 -11.15
C GLN A 172 -10.55 12.62 -10.35
N ALA A 173 -9.84 12.57 -9.22
CA ALA A 173 -9.52 13.74 -8.43
C ALA A 173 -8.65 14.74 -9.21
N ARG A 174 -8.83 16.02 -8.90
CA ARG A 174 -8.03 17.12 -9.47
C ARG A 174 -6.74 17.36 -8.69
N THR A 175 -6.73 16.99 -7.41
CA THR A 175 -5.65 17.27 -6.46
C THR A 175 -5.28 16.02 -5.67
N VAL A 176 -4.05 15.99 -5.16
CA VAL A 176 -3.57 14.96 -4.24
C VAL A 176 -4.49 14.85 -3.01
N HIS A 177 -4.96 15.98 -2.47
CA HIS A 177 -5.89 15.97 -1.34
C HIS A 177 -7.19 15.23 -1.66
N GLY A 178 -7.77 15.43 -2.85
CA GLY A 178 -8.98 14.68 -3.25
C GLY A 178 -8.72 13.18 -3.42
N ALA A 179 -7.52 12.82 -3.89
CA ALA A 179 -7.10 11.42 -3.96
C ALA A 179 -6.91 10.80 -2.57
N GLN A 180 -6.32 11.55 -1.64
CA GLN A 180 -6.19 11.16 -0.24
C GLN A 180 -7.55 10.94 0.41
N GLU A 181 -8.55 11.80 0.14
CA GLU A 181 -9.92 11.60 0.64
C GLU A 181 -10.60 10.35 0.07
N THR A 182 -10.16 9.89 -1.11
CA THR A 182 -10.68 8.67 -1.74
C THR A 182 -10.01 7.41 -1.18
N ILE A 183 -8.68 7.44 -1.01
CA ILE A 183 -7.87 6.27 -0.64
C ILE A 183 -7.75 6.12 0.89
N CYS A 184 -7.54 7.23 1.59
CA CYS A 184 -7.27 7.23 3.02
C CYS A 184 -8.56 7.35 3.83
N ARG A 185 -8.73 6.46 4.82
CA ARG A 185 -9.89 6.50 5.74
C ARG A 185 -9.91 7.73 6.63
N GLN A 186 -8.73 8.28 6.92
CA GLN A 186 -8.56 9.46 7.76
C GLN A 186 -8.10 10.64 6.90
N ARG A 187 -8.47 11.85 7.33
CA ARG A 187 -8.06 13.07 6.66
C ARG A 187 -6.55 13.25 6.78
N CYS A 188 -5.89 13.44 5.65
CA CYS A 188 -4.47 13.73 5.62
C CYS A 188 -4.20 15.16 6.06
N PHE A 189 -3.41 15.30 7.12
CA PHE A 189 -2.89 16.60 7.54
C PHE A 189 -1.46 16.73 7.03
N VAL A 190 -1.22 17.77 6.24
CA VAL A 190 0.13 18.13 5.79
C VAL A 190 0.87 18.71 6.99
N LYS A 191 1.51 17.87 7.80
CA LYS A 191 2.58 18.33 8.67
C LYS A 191 3.88 18.25 7.88
N ARG A 192 4.50 19.42 7.66
CA ARG A 192 5.90 19.48 7.24
C ARG A 192 6.75 18.77 8.29
N SER A 193 7.75 18.00 7.85
CA SER A 193 8.72 17.39 8.77
C SER A 193 9.37 18.52 9.58
N LEU A 194 9.68 18.25 10.85
CA LEU A 194 10.50 19.17 11.66
C LEU A 194 11.89 19.37 11.04
N PHE A 195 12.30 18.47 10.14
CA PHE A 195 13.60 18.44 9.49
C PHE A 195 13.57 18.90 8.02
N ASP A 196 12.43 19.41 7.53
CA ASP A 196 12.27 19.87 6.13
C ASP A 196 13.00 21.19 5.79
N GLY A 197 13.87 21.73 6.65
CA GLY A 197 14.62 22.92 6.27
C GLY A 197 15.32 23.78 7.33
N ASP A 198 15.85 23.21 8.40
CA ASP A 198 16.97 23.85 9.10
C ASP A 198 18.20 22.97 8.89
N ALA A 199 19.10 23.45 8.02
CA ALA A 199 20.44 22.89 7.90
C ALA A 199 21.05 22.87 9.30
N TYR A 200 21.46 21.69 9.76
CA TYR A 200 22.43 21.62 10.84
C TYR A 200 23.70 22.29 10.30
N ASP A 201 24.00 23.50 10.80
CA ASP A 201 25.33 24.07 10.70
C ASP A 201 26.25 23.11 11.48
N LEU A 202 27.06 22.34 10.75
CA LEU A 202 28.04 21.41 11.30
C LEU A 202 29.24 22.18 11.84
#